data_AF-A0A5Y3M8V6-F1
#
_entry.id   AF-A0A5Y3M8V6-F1
#
_cell.length_a   1.000
_cell.length_b   1.000
_cell.length_c   1.000
_cell.angle_alpha   90.00
_cell.angle_beta   90.00
_cell.angle_gamma   90.00
#
_symmetry.space_group_name_H-M   'P 1'
#
loop_
_entity.id
_entity.type
_entity.pdbx_description
1 polymer ?
#
loop_
_entity_poly.entity_id
_entity_poly.type
_entity_poly.pdbx_seq_one_letter_code
_entity_poly.pdbx_strand_id
1 'polypeptide(L)'
;NAKFNGERAVLDENSQPLDITTLTDGELCCAILRWSALPGASRHHWGTDLDIYDPDLLPDGEKLQLEPWEYLEGGYFYPLNQWLSDNMDRFGFYRPFSDKQQGVAVEPWHLSYRPLSSLAEHQLTEEVLKKAWQGQHIAGSEWLIPHLSEIFSRFIAIK
;
A
#
# COMPACT_ATOMS: atom_id res chain seq x y z
N ASN A 1 -7.64 -5.63 -10.69
CA ASN A 1 -8.35 -6.67 -11.47
C ASN A 1 -8.34 -8.02 -10.77
N ALA A 2 -7.21 -8.74 -10.65
CA ALA A 2 -7.19 -10.08 -10.03
C ALA A 2 -7.90 -10.19 -8.66
N LYS A 3 -7.61 -9.27 -7.73
CA LYS A 3 -8.30 -9.22 -6.42
C LYS A 3 -9.81 -8.96 -6.54
N PHE A 4 -10.21 -8.02 -7.40
CA PHE A 4 -11.61 -7.67 -7.63
C PHE A 4 -12.39 -8.83 -8.27
N ASN A 5 -11.75 -9.59 -9.14
CA ASN A 5 -12.34 -10.75 -9.81
C ASN A 5 -12.30 -12.04 -8.96
N GLY A 6 -11.76 -12.00 -7.73
CA GLY A 6 -11.61 -13.19 -6.87
C GLY A 6 -10.48 -14.14 -7.25
N GLU A 7 -9.58 -13.75 -8.16
CA GLU A 7 -8.40 -14.54 -8.55
C GLU A 7 -7.28 -14.47 -7.50
N ARG A 8 -7.31 -13.46 -6.62
CA ARG A 8 -6.41 -13.30 -5.47
C ARG A 8 -7.22 -12.90 -4.24
N ALA A 9 -6.78 -13.38 -3.08
CA ALA A 9 -7.41 -13.03 -1.81
C ALA A 9 -7.38 -11.52 -1.55
N VAL A 10 -8.47 -11.04 -0.96
CA VAL A 10 -8.58 -9.71 -0.36
C VAL A 10 -8.58 -9.92 1.15
N LEU A 11 -7.81 -9.12 1.88
CA LEU A 11 -7.61 -9.28 3.31
C LEU A 11 -8.34 -8.18 4.08
N ASP A 12 -8.78 -8.51 5.30
CA ASP A 12 -9.29 -7.55 6.27
C ASP A 12 -8.14 -6.79 6.97
N GLU A 13 -8.46 -5.99 7.98
CA GLU A 13 -7.46 -5.24 8.76
C GLU A 13 -6.53 -6.10 9.63
N ASN A 14 -6.89 -7.38 9.84
CA ASN A 14 -6.15 -8.36 10.62
C ASN A 14 -5.41 -9.37 9.72
N SER A 15 -5.23 -9.03 8.43
CA SER A 15 -4.60 -9.90 7.41
C SER A 15 -5.35 -11.22 7.19
N GLN A 16 -6.65 -11.28 7.48
CA GLN A 16 -7.49 -12.47 7.26
C GLN A 16 -8.26 -12.36 5.93
N PRO A 17 -8.38 -13.45 5.16
CA PRO A 17 -9.16 -13.45 3.92
C PRO A 17 -10.63 -13.08 4.12
N LEU A 18 -11.13 -12.17 3.29
CA LEU A 18 -12.54 -11.77 3.23
C LEU A 18 -13.31 -12.63 2.22
N ASP A 19 -14.58 -12.92 2.54
CA ASP A 19 -15.53 -13.42 1.54
C ASP A 19 -16.05 -12.26 0.69
N ILE A 20 -15.39 -12.04 -0.44
CA ILE A 20 -15.71 -10.95 -1.37
C ILE A 20 -17.10 -11.06 -2.00
N THR A 21 -17.73 -12.24 -1.97
CA THR A 21 -19.07 -12.43 -2.57
C THR A 21 -20.17 -11.73 -1.77
N THR A 22 -19.87 -11.37 -0.52
CA THR A 22 -20.77 -10.64 0.37
C THR A 22 -20.61 -9.12 0.27
N LEU A 23 -19.60 -8.63 -0.44
CA LEU A 23 -19.25 -7.21 -0.50
C LEU A 23 -19.89 -6.55 -1.72
N THR A 24 -20.33 -5.30 -1.55
CA THR A 24 -20.60 -4.40 -2.67
C THR A 24 -19.31 -4.02 -3.39
N ASP A 25 -19.40 -3.57 -4.64
CA ASP A 25 -18.23 -3.11 -5.41
C ASP A 25 -17.42 -2.04 -4.68
N GLY A 26 -18.09 -1.12 -3.97
CA GLY A 26 -17.43 -0.08 -3.20
C GLY A 26 -16.69 -0.60 -1.98
N GLU A 27 -17.30 -1.52 -1.23
CA GLU A 27 -16.66 -2.19 -0.09
C GLU A 27 -15.46 -3.01 -0.55
N LEU A 28 -15.60 -3.74 -1.65
CA LEU A 28 -14.52 -4.51 -2.27
C LEU A 28 -13.38 -3.59 -2.74
N CYS A 29 -13.69 -2.47 -3.40
CA CYS A 29 -12.69 -1.48 -3.78
C CYS A 29 -11.93 -0.95 -2.56
N CYS A 30 -12.63 -0.57 -1.48
CA CYS A 30 -12.01 -0.07 -0.26
C CYS A 30 -11.14 -1.13 0.43
N ALA A 31 -11.62 -2.38 0.48
CA ALA A 31 -10.87 -3.50 1.06
C ALA A 31 -9.60 -3.81 0.25
N ILE A 32 -9.67 -3.71 -1.08
CA ILE A 32 -8.48 -3.83 -1.94
C ILE A 32 -7.50 -2.68 -1.69
N LEU A 33 -8.00 -1.43 -1.66
CA LEU A 33 -7.20 -0.22 -1.50
C LEU A 33 -6.48 -0.14 -0.15
N ARG A 34 -6.98 -0.85 0.87
CA ARG A 34 -6.29 -1.00 2.15
C ARG A 34 -4.90 -1.63 2.00
N TRP A 35 -4.75 -2.60 1.08
CA TRP A 35 -3.54 -3.41 0.94
C TRP A 35 -2.90 -3.31 -0.44
N SER A 36 -3.40 -2.44 -1.31
CA SER A 36 -2.93 -2.32 -2.68
C SER A 36 -3.19 -0.92 -3.19
N ALA A 37 -2.14 -0.29 -3.69
CA ALA A 37 -2.27 1.02 -4.32
C ALA A 37 -3.28 0.97 -5.49
N LEU A 38 -4.05 2.05 -5.61
CA LEU A 38 -4.91 2.28 -6.77
C LEU A 38 -4.07 2.23 -8.07
N PRO A 39 -4.57 1.64 -9.18
CA PRO A 39 -3.82 1.60 -10.43
C PRO A 39 -3.37 3.00 -10.90
N GLY A 40 -2.06 3.17 -11.05
CA GLY A 40 -1.45 4.47 -11.39
C GLY A 40 -1.08 5.36 -10.19
N ALA A 41 -1.43 4.97 -8.96
CA ALA A 41 -1.12 5.72 -7.74
C ALA A 41 -0.09 5.02 -6.83
N SER A 42 0.48 3.88 -7.25
CA SER A 42 1.58 3.28 -6.50
C SER A 42 2.82 4.16 -6.54
N ARG A 43 3.39 4.42 -5.37
CA ARG A 43 4.59 5.23 -5.19
C ARG A 43 5.84 4.55 -5.76
N HIS A 44 5.86 3.22 -5.82
CA HIS A 44 6.96 2.47 -6.47
C HIS A 44 7.14 2.85 -7.94
N HIS A 45 6.08 3.29 -8.63
CA HIS A 45 6.20 3.75 -10.02
C HIS A 45 7.06 5.02 -10.17
N TRP A 46 7.28 5.76 -9.09
CA TRP A 46 8.11 6.96 -9.11
C TRP A 46 9.60 6.64 -8.97
N GLY A 47 9.95 5.40 -8.62
CA GLY A 47 11.32 5.01 -8.33
C GLY A 47 11.85 5.58 -7.01
N THR A 48 10.96 6.02 -6.11
CA THR A 48 11.31 6.64 -4.82
C THR A 48 11.06 5.72 -3.63
N ASP A 49 10.41 4.59 -3.83
CA ASP A 49 9.87 3.74 -2.78
C ASP A 49 10.35 2.29 -2.94
N LEU A 50 10.57 1.63 -1.81
CA LEU A 50 11.10 0.27 -1.73
C LEU A 50 10.48 -0.51 -0.57
N ASP A 51 10.36 -1.82 -0.76
CA ASP A 51 10.02 -2.78 0.29
C ASP A 51 11.30 -3.45 0.77
N ILE A 52 11.57 -3.42 2.07
CA ILE A 52 12.81 -3.94 2.66
C ILE A 52 12.53 -5.08 3.64
N TYR A 53 13.34 -6.13 3.53
CA TYR A 53 13.42 -7.22 4.51
C TYR A 53 14.87 -7.68 4.65
N ASP A 54 15.18 -8.38 5.74
CA ASP A 54 16.49 -8.99 5.97
C ASP A 54 16.42 -10.51 5.67
N PRO A 55 17.03 -11.00 4.58
CA PRO A 55 16.96 -12.40 4.23
C PRO A 55 17.60 -13.33 5.27
N ASP A 56 18.55 -12.84 6.08
CA ASP A 56 19.19 -13.65 7.12
C ASP A 56 18.28 -13.83 8.35
N LEU A 57 17.24 -12.99 8.49
CA LEU A 57 16.24 -13.11 9.56
C LEU A 57 15.02 -13.94 9.15
N LEU A 58 14.82 -14.19 7.85
CA LEU A 58 13.70 -15.02 7.38
C LEU A 58 13.96 -16.50 7.74
N PRO A 59 13.08 -17.16 8.51
CA PRO A 59 13.31 -18.55 8.91
C PRO A 59 13.33 -19.52 7.72
N ASP A 60 14.14 -20.57 7.83
CA ASP A 60 14.22 -21.63 6.82
C ASP A 60 12.85 -22.27 6.57
N GLY A 61 12.44 -22.32 5.30
CA GLY A 61 11.17 -22.90 4.88
C GLY A 61 9.99 -21.93 4.92
N GLU A 62 10.15 -20.75 5.51
CA GLU A 62 9.15 -19.69 5.44
C GLU A 62 9.27 -18.89 4.14
N LYS A 63 8.16 -18.28 3.73
CA LYS A 63 8.10 -17.38 2.59
C LYS A 63 7.81 -15.97 3.10
N LEU A 64 8.55 -14.98 2.61
CA LEU A 64 8.27 -13.57 2.87
C LEU A 64 6.83 -13.21 2.52
N GLN A 65 6.07 -12.73 3.50
CA GLN A 65 4.67 -12.33 3.32
C GLN A 65 4.50 -10.82 3.13
N LEU A 66 5.42 -10.02 3.67
CA LEU A 66 5.27 -8.56 3.80
C LEU A 66 3.98 -8.23 4.56
N GLU A 67 3.87 -8.75 5.77
CA GLU A 67 2.76 -8.48 6.68
C GLU A 67 3.26 -7.85 7.99
N PRO A 68 2.46 -7.00 8.67
CA PRO A 68 2.95 -6.23 9.81
C PRO A 68 3.52 -7.11 10.93
N TRP A 69 2.95 -8.30 11.16
CA TRP A 69 3.39 -9.21 12.21
C TRP A 69 4.83 -9.70 12.02
N GLU A 70 5.36 -9.73 10.78
CA GLU A 70 6.77 -10.09 10.56
C GLU A 70 7.73 -9.02 11.11
N TYR A 71 7.28 -7.77 11.25
CA TYR A 71 8.10 -6.61 11.63
C TYR A 71 7.79 -6.04 13.03
N LEU A 72 6.65 -6.43 13.63
CA LEU A 72 6.25 -6.01 14.97
C LEU A 72 6.90 -6.90 16.05
N GLU A 73 6.76 -6.52 17.32
CA GLU A 73 7.35 -7.26 18.44
C GLU A 73 6.99 -8.75 18.39
N GLY A 74 8.01 -9.61 18.44
CA GLY A 74 7.88 -11.07 18.26
C GLY A 74 8.04 -11.56 16.81
N GLY A 75 8.03 -10.65 15.82
CA GLY A 75 8.29 -10.95 14.41
C GLY A 75 9.77 -11.03 14.08
N TYR A 76 10.10 -11.76 13.00
CA TYR A 76 11.47 -12.04 12.57
C TYR A 76 12.25 -10.76 12.22
N PHE A 77 11.60 -9.79 11.58
CA PHE A 77 12.19 -8.52 11.14
C PHE A 77 12.05 -7.41 12.18
N TYR A 78 11.60 -7.71 13.41
CA TYR A 78 11.51 -6.70 14.47
C TYR A 78 12.83 -5.95 14.71
N PRO A 79 14.01 -6.62 14.78
CA PRO A 79 15.29 -5.91 14.94
C PRO A 79 15.58 -4.96 13.78
N LEU A 80 15.31 -5.37 12.54
CA LEU A 80 15.45 -4.52 11.35
C LEU A 80 14.51 -3.31 11.44
N ASN A 81 13.25 -3.53 11.82
CA ASN A 81 12.24 -2.48 11.94
C ASN A 81 12.65 -1.41 12.97
N GLN A 82 13.19 -1.83 14.12
CA GLN A 82 13.75 -0.92 15.12
C GLN A 82 14.93 -0.13 14.57
N TRP A 83 15.91 -0.82 13.97
CA TRP A 83 17.08 -0.16 13.40
C TRP A 83 16.71 0.89 12.35
N LEU A 84 15.77 0.56 11.45
CA LEU A 84 15.27 1.49 10.45
C LEU A 84 14.59 2.70 11.08
N SER A 85 13.79 2.50 12.12
CA SER A 85 13.11 3.59 12.84
C SER A 85 14.11 4.61 13.41
N ASP A 86 15.26 4.12 13.87
CA ASP A 86 16.31 4.97 14.46
C ASP A 86 17.23 5.63 13.42
N ASN A 87 17.29 5.12 12.19
CA ASN A 87 18.34 5.50 11.23
C ASN A 87 17.86 6.04 9.87
N MET A 88 16.68 5.65 9.37
CA MET A 88 16.26 5.94 7.99
C MET A 88 16.20 7.43 7.67
N ASP A 89 15.76 8.26 8.63
CA ASP A 89 15.59 9.70 8.46
C ASP A 89 16.91 10.42 8.15
N ARG A 90 18.02 9.92 8.70
CA ARG A 90 19.39 10.44 8.44
C ARG A 90 19.80 10.33 6.97
N PHE A 91 19.13 9.46 6.22
CA PHE A 91 19.36 9.24 4.79
C PHE A 91 18.20 9.77 3.93
N GLY A 92 17.25 10.50 4.51
CA GLY A 92 16.10 11.07 3.81
C GLY A 92 14.97 10.06 3.54
N PHE A 93 15.00 8.88 4.16
CA PHE A 93 13.93 7.90 4.06
C PHE A 93 12.91 8.05 5.20
N TYR A 94 11.66 7.67 4.94
CA TYR A 94 10.59 7.62 5.93
C TYR A 94 9.59 6.53 5.57
N ARG A 95 8.65 6.23 6.48
CA ARG A 95 7.52 5.34 6.22
C ARG A 95 6.28 6.17 5.87
N PRO A 96 5.76 6.11 4.63
CA PRO A 96 4.56 6.84 4.25
C PRO A 96 3.28 6.25 4.86
N PHE A 97 3.28 4.95 5.17
CA PHE A 97 2.11 4.21 5.68
C PHE A 97 2.35 3.71 7.11
N SER A 98 2.49 4.63 8.06
CA SER A 98 2.67 4.32 9.49
C SER A 98 1.48 4.67 10.37
N ASP A 99 0.50 5.42 9.86
CA ASP A 99 -0.68 5.85 10.60
C ASP A 99 -1.83 4.85 10.45
N LYS A 100 -2.28 4.28 11.57
CA LYS A 100 -3.44 3.36 11.61
C LYS A 100 -4.76 4.03 11.20
N GLN A 101 -4.83 5.36 11.22
CA GLN A 101 -6.01 6.13 10.80
C GLN A 101 -6.02 6.44 9.29
N GLN A 102 -4.95 6.08 8.56
CA GLN A 102 -4.94 6.15 7.11
C GLN A 102 -5.81 5.03 6.51
N GLY A 103 -6.29 5.20 5.28
CA GLY A 103 -7.04 4.16 4.59
C GLY A 103 -6.19 2.93 4.23
N VAL A 104 -4.88 3.13 4.08
CA VAL A 104 -3.89 2.08 3.80
C VAL A 104 -3.49 1.40 5.10
N ALA A 105 -3.23 0.09 5.05
CA ALA A 105 -2.68 -0.65 6.17
C ALA A 105 -1.30 -0.10 6.57
N VAL A 106 -0.87 -0.39 7.79
CA VAL A 106 0.49 -0.06 8.22
C VAL A 106 1.47 -0.99 7.51
N GLU A 107 2.50 -0.41 6.88
CA GLU A 107 3.49 -1.17 6.10
C GLU A 107 4.91 -0.88 6.64
N PRO A 108 5.38 -1.59 7.69
CA PRO A 108 6.69 -1.31 8.31
C PRO A 108 7.90 -1.51 7.38
N TRP A 109 7.73 -2.31 6.33
CA TRP A 109 8.73 -2.60 5.30
C TRP A 109 8.81 -1.52 4.21
N HIS A 110 7.78 -0.69 4.05
CA HIS A 110 7.70 0.28 2.96
C HIS A 110 8.46 1.55 3.33
N LEU A 111 9.56 1.82 2.63
CA LEU A 111 10.35 3.05 2.78
C LEU A 111 10.19 3.93 1.54
N SER A 112 10.12 5.25 1.77
CA SER A 112 10.04 6.28 0.73
C SER A 112 11.17 7.28 0.88
N TYR A 113 11.83 7.64 -0.23
CA TYR A 113 12.87 8.66 -0.27
C TYR A 113 12.24 10.06 -0.43
N ARG A 114 12.17 10.81 0.68
CA ARG A 114 11.44 12.08 0.80
C ARG A 114 11.81 13.14 -0.24
N PRO A 115 13.11 13.39 -0.57
CA PRO A 115 13.47 14.48 -1.49
C PRO A 115 12.84 14.37 -2.89
N LEU A 116 12.60 13.14 -3.37
CA LEU A 116 11.96 12.92 -4.67
C LEU A 116 10.49 12.58 -4.53
N SER A 117 10.11 11.80 -3.52
CA SER A 117 8.73 11.36 -3.36
C SER A 117 7.78 12.53 -3.15
N SER A 118 8.20 13.57 -2.42
CA SER A 118 7.41 14.79 -2.27
C SER A 118 7.17 15.52 -3.59
N LEU A 119 8.10 15.49 -4.54
CA LEU A 119 7.87 16.09 -5.87
C LEU A 119 6.84 15.31 -6.69
N ALA A 120 6.89 13.97 -6.59
CA ALA A 120 5.96 13.10 -7.29
C ALA A 120 4.55 13.17 -6.68
N GLU A 121 4.44 13.25 -5.35
CA GLU A 121 3.17 13.48 -4.62
C GLU A 121 2.44 14.72 -5.12
N HIS A 122 3.14 15.85 -5.30
CA HIS A 122 2.53 17.09 -5.80
C HIS A 122 2.10 17.01 -7.27
N GLN A 123 2.72 16.14 -8.07
CA GLN A 123 2.41 15.95 -9.49
C GLN A 123 1.30 14.92 -9.72
N LEU A 124 1.13 13.97 -8.80
CA LEU A 124 0.03 13.03 -8.87
C LEU A 124 -1.27 13.77 -8.55
N THR A 125 -2.21 13.74 -9.49
CA THR A 125 -3.53 14.37 -9.35
C THR A 125 -4.61 13.41 -9.83
N GLU A 126 -5.84 13.63 -9.41
CA GLU A 126 -7.00 12.90 -9.92
C GLU A 126 -7.07 12.91 -11.45
N GLU A 127 -6.74 14.04 -12.08
CA GLU A 127 -6.77 14.18 -13.54
C GLU A 127 -5.68 13.37 -14.23
N VAL A 128 -4.50 13.22 -13.62
CA VAL A 128 -3.45 12.32 -14.12
C VAL A 128 -3.92 10.88 -14.10
N LEU A 129 -4.58 10.44 -13.00
CA LEU A 129 -5.12 9.09 -12.88
C LEU A 129 -6.24 8.84 -13.90
N LYS A 130 -7.21 9.74 -14.01
CA LYS A 130 -8.30 9.64 -15.00
C LYS A 130 -7.76 9.54 -16.42
N LYS A 131 -6.75 10.34 -16.77
CA LYS A 131 -6.06 10.26 -18.07
C LYS A 131 -5.38 8.91 -18.27
N ALA A 132 -4.67 8.40 -17.26
CA ALA A 132 -4.01 7.10 -17.34
C ALA A 132 -4.98 5.93 -17.51
N TRP A 133 -6.23 6.08 -17.05
CA TRP A 133 -7.27 5.06 -17.20
C TRP A 133 -8.02 5.10 -18.55
N GLN A 134 -7.80 6.12 -19.37
CA GLN A 134 -8.47 6.21 -20.68
C GLN A 134 -8.08 5.03 -21.56
N GLY A 135 -9.09 4.28 -22.01
CA GLY A 135 -8.90 3.08 -22.84
C GLY A 135 -8.32 1.87 -22.09
N GLN A 136 -8.19 1.94 -20.76
CA GLN A 136 -7.73 0.84 -19.92
C GLN A 136 -8.90 0.15 -19.23
N HIS A 137 -8.78 -1.17 -19.02
CA HIS A 137 -9.76 -1.93 -18.24
C HIS A 137 -9.37 -1.95 -16.75
N ILE A 138 -10.08 -1.15 -15.96
CA ILE A 138 -9.92 -1.09 -14.50
C ILE A 138 -11.18 -1.66 -13.85
N ALA A 139 -11.08 -2.84 -13.24
CA ALA A 139 -12.20 -3.43 -12.52
C ALA A 139 -12.64 -2.51 -11.36
N GLY A 140 -13.95 -2.34 -11.18
CA GLY A 140 -14.52 -1.41 -10.20
C GLY A 140 -14.53 0.06 -10.64
N SER A 141 -14.14 0.40 -11.87
CA SER A 141 -14.06 1.80 -12.33
C SER A 141 -15.38 2.58 -12.23
N GLU A 142 -16.51 1.90 -12.38
CA GLU A 142 -17.85 2.51 -12.24
C GLU A 142 -18.06 3.12 -10.85
N TRP A 143 -17.48 2.50 -9.82
CA TRP A 143 -17.49 3.03 -8.46
C TRP A 143 -16.28 3.92 -8.17
N LEU A 144 -15.08 3.54 -8.62
CA LEU A 144 -13.84 4.28 -8.33
C LEU A 144 -13.84 5.70 -8.91
N ILE A 145 -14.33 5.90 -10.14
CA ILE A 145 -14.27 7.21 -10.81
C ILE A 145 -15.14 8.26 -10.08
N PRO A 146 -16.42 8.00 -9.75
CA PRO A 146 -17.23 8.95 -8.98
C PRO A 146 -16.69 9.25 -7.58
N HIS A 147 -15.95 8.32 -6.96
CA HIS A 147 -15.44 8.44 -5.59
C HIS A 147 -13.95 8.82 -5.54
N LEU A 148 -13.34 9.18 -6.67
CA LEU A 148 -11.89 9.33 -6.76
C LEU A 148 -11.35 10.39 -5.79
N SER A 149 -12.09 11.47 -5.54
CA SER A 149 -11.66 12.52 -4.62
C SER A 149 -11.58 12.05 -3.15
N GLU A 150 -12.57 11.27 -2.70
CA GLU A 150 -12.52 10.63 -1.39
C GLU A 150 -11.38 9.63 -1.32
N ILE A 151 -11.23 8.80 -2.35
CA ILE A 151 -10.17 7.79 -2.45
C ILE A 151 -8.79 8.45 -2.38
N PHE A 152 -8.60 9.57 -3.09
CA PHE A 152 -7.34 10.29 -3.12
C PHE A 152 -6.96 10.79 -1.73
N SER A 153 -7.91 11.42 -1.03
CA SER A 153 -7.70 11.91 0.34
C SER A 153 -7.42 10.78 1.34
N ARG A 154 -8.10 9.64 1.19
CA ARG A 154 -8.08 8.55 2.17
C ARG A 154 -6.93 7.56 1.98
N PHE A 155 -6.61 7.21 0.74
CA PHE A 155 -5.68 6.11 0.40
C PHE A 155 -4.42 6.55 -0.33
N ILE A 156 -4.34 7.79 -0.84
CA ILE A 156 -3.20 8.24 -1.67
C ILE A 156 -2.42 9.36 -0.98
N ALA A 157 -3.12 10.37 -0.45
CA ALA A 157 -2.49 11.49 0.24
C ALA A 157 -1.79 11.03 1.53
N ILE A 158 -0.53 11.45 1.68
CA ILE A 158 0.21 11.30 2.93
C ILE A 158 -0.17 12.46 3.85
N LYS A 159 -0.52 12.14 5.11
CA LYS A 159 -0.91 13.11 6.13
C LYS A 159 0.29 13.57 6.96
#